data_AF-A0AAU4FHP1-F1
#
_entry.id   AF-A0AAU4FHP1-F1
#
_cell.length_a   1.000
_cell.length_b   1.000
_cell.length_c   1.000
_cell.angle_alpha   90.00
_cell.angle_beta   90.00
_cell.angle_gamma   90.00
#
_symmetry.space_group_name_H-M   'P 1'
#
loop_
_entity.id
_entity.type
_entity.pdbx_description
1 polymer ?
#
loop_
_entity_poly.entity_id
_entity_poly.type
_entity_poly.pdbx_seq_one_letter_code
_entity_poly.pdbx_strand_id
1 'polypeptide(L)'
;MVDFAGVLTDPDADRFYEYLMTARKRGVRTALLSNAPGASEQVKKTMFDYFDALVFSGEVGVAKPDPAVYLIAADRLALPAVHCAFVDDSAANIFGAVEAGMVGVHHRSVGETLAELGVLFPDQ
;
A
#
# COMPACT_ATOMS: atom_id res chain seq x y z
N MET A 1 0.30 2.65 -2.16
CA MET A 1 0.85 1.81 -1.07
C MET A 1 -0.31 1.10 -0.40
N VAL A 2 -0.15 -0.14 0.01
CA VAL A 2 -1.26 -0.97 0.51
C VAL A 2 -0.83 -1.72 1.76
N ASP A 3 -1.70 -1.80 2.76
CA ASP A 3 -1.52 -2.73 3.88
C ASP A 3 -1.74 -4.19 3.45
N PHE A 4 -1.19 -5.13 4.21
CA PHE A 4 -1.43 -6.54 4.00
C PHE A 4 -2.68 -7.03 4.72
N ALA A 5 -2.67 -6.97 6.05
CA ALA A 5 -3.77 -7.48 6.86
C ALA A 5 -4.98 -6.56 6.68
N GLY A 6 -6.18 -7.14 6.64
CA GLY A 6 -7.42 -6.39 6.45
C GLY A 6 -7.70 -5.96 5.00
N VAL A 7 -6.67 -5.61 4.21
CA VAL A 7 -6.83 -5.20 2.81
C VAL A 7 -6.58 -6.35 1.83
N LEU A 8 -5.39 -6.95 1.86
CA LEU A 8 -5.01 -8.05 0.96
C LEU A 8 -5.41 -9.42 1.49
N THR A 9 -6.00 -9.46 2.68
CA THR A 9 -6.65 -10.64 3.27
C THR A 9 -8.17 -10.52 3.28
N ASP A 10 -8.74 -9.49 2.63
CA ASP A 10 -10.18 -9.37 2.41
C ASP A 10 -10.68 -10.59 1.58
N PRO A 11 -11.91 -11.11 1.80
CA PRO A 11 -12.45 -12.22 1.02
C PRO A 11 -12.43 -12.02 -0.49
N ASP A 12 -12.51 -10.77 -0.97
CA ASP A 12 -12.51 -10.40 -2.39
C ASP A 12 -11.14 -9.89 -2.85
N ALA A 13 -10.06 -10.14 -2.09
CA ALA A 13 -8.72 -9.60 -2.36
C ALA A 13 -8.16 -9.96 -3.74
N ASP A 14 -8.62 -11.05 -4.38
CA ASP A 14 -8.23 -11.43 -5.75
C ASP A 14 -8.43 -10.26 -6.74
N ARG A 15 -9.55 -9.55 -6.63
CA ARG A 15 -9.83 -8.36 -7.47
C ARG A 15 -8.87 -7.21 -7.18
N PHE A 16 -8.39 -7.10 -5.94
CA PHE A 16 -7.40 -6.10 -5.55
C PHE A 16 -6.03 -6.42 -6.15
N TYR A 17 -5.61 -7.69 -6.10
CA TYR A 17 -4.38 -8.15 -6.76
C TYR A 17 -4.44 -7.95 -8.28
N GLU A 18 -5.57 -8.23 -8.92
CA GLU A 18 -5.80 -7.93 -10.34
C GLU A 18 -5.65 -6.44 -10.67
N TYR A 19 -6.21 -5.57 -9.82
CA TYR A 19 -6.07 -4.13 -9.96
C TYR A 19 -4.60 -3.70 -9.83
N LEU A 20 -3.86 -4.20 -8.84
CA LEU A 20 -2.44 -3.87 -8.65
C LEU A 20 -1.61 -4.23 -9.89
N MET A 21 -1.85 -5.41 -10.47
CA MET A 21 -1.18 -5.82 -11.71
C MET A 21 -1.50 -4.88 -12.88
N THR A 22 -2.77 -4.48 -13.00
CA THR A 22 -3.22 -3.56 -14.07
C THR A 22 -2.65 -2.16 -13.89
N ALA A 23 -2.67 -1.62 -12.67
CA ALA A 23 -2.11 -0.32 -12.34
C ALA A 23 -0.60 -0.26 -12.62
N ARG A 24 0.15 -1.33 -12.27
CA ARG A 24 1.58 -1.44 -12.59
C ARG A 24 1.87 -1.43 -14.08
N LYS A 25 1.08 -2.16 -14.88
CA LYS A 25 1.20 -2.15 -16.35
C LYS A 25 0.99 -0.76 -16.95
N ARG A 26 0.21 0.11 -16.27
CA ARG A 26 -0.01 1.51 -16.62
C ARG A 26 1.05 2.47 -16.08
N GLY A 27 2.08 1.97 -15.38
CA GLY A 27 3.17 2.78 -14.83
C GLY A 27 2.91 3.32 -13.42
N VAL A 28 1.82 2.93 -12.76
CA VAL A 28 1.58 3.28 -11.34
C VAL A 28 2.52 2.45 -10.47
N ARG A 29 3.33 3.12 -9.65
CA ARG A 29 4.24 2.45 -8.70
C ARG A 29 3.47 1.91 -7.50
N THR A 30 3.71 0.67 -7.12
CA THR A 30 3.00 0.03 -6.00
C THR A 30 3.97 -0.46 -4.92
N ALA A 31 3.58 -0.34 -3.65
CA ALA A 31 4.33 -0.90 -2.54
C ALA A 31 3.41 -1.53 -1.50
N LEU A 32 3.91 -2.58 -0.87
CA LEU A 32 3.38 -3.16 0.36
C LEU A 32 3.96 -2.41 1.56
N LEU A 33 3.13 -2.01 2.51
CA LEU A 33 3.56 -1.44 3.78
C LEU A 33 2.81 -2.11 4.94
N SER A 34 3.48 -3.04 5.61
CA SER A 34 2.88 -3.90 6.63
C SER A 34 3.58 -3.76 7.98
N ASN A 35 2.76 -3.64 9.04
CA ASN A 35 3.24 -3.77 10.41
C ASN A 35 3.47 -5.25 10.74
N ALA A 36 4.63 -5.77 10.36
CA ALA A 36 5.03 -7.16 10.55
C ALA A 36 6.54 -7.26 10.80
N PRO A 37 7.01 -8.31 11.49
CA PRO A 37 8.44 -8.51 11.75
C PRO A 37 9.28 -8.64 10.46
N GLY A 38 8.65 -9.05 9.36
CA GLY A 38 9.27 -9.36 8.07
C GLY A 38 8.50 -10.47 7.37
N ALA A 39 9.02 -10.96 6.26
CA ALA A 39 8.50 -12.14 5.56
C ALA A 39 9.65 -13.04 5.11
N SER A 40 9.37 -14.32 4.85
CA SER A 40 10.37 -15.21 4.26
C SER A 40 10.74 -14.76 2.84
N GLU A 41 11.94 -15.10 2.39
CA GLU A 41 12.40 -14.74 1.03
C GLU A 41 11.47 -15.30 -0.07
N GLN A 42 10.88 -16.47 0.15
CA GLN A 42 9.92 -17.03 -0.79
C GLN A 42 8.63 -16.20 -0.89
N VAL A 43 8.11 -15.74 0.25
CA VAL A 43 6.92 -14.86 0.29
C VAL A 43 7.24 -13.51 -0.35
N LYS A 44 8.41 -12.93 -0.06
CA LYS A 44 8.84 -11.67 -0.68
C LYS A 44 8.91 -11.80 -2.20
N LYS A 45 9.51 -12.87 -2.72
CA LYS A 45 9.57 -13.14 -4.18
C LYS A 45 8.18 -13.12 -4.81
N THR A 46 7.21 -13.80 -4.20
CA THR A 46 5.81 -13.79 -4.69
C THR A 46 5.18 -12.40 -4.59
N MET A 47 5.44 -11.64 -3.52
CA MET A 47 4.88 -10.30 -3.38
C MET A 47 5.45 -9.30 -4.41
N PHE A 48 6.68 -9.48 -4.89
CA PHE A 48 7.24 -8.65 -5.96
C PHE A 48 6.53 -8.79 -7.32
N ASP A 49 5.70 -9.83 -7.50
CA ASP A 49 4.80 -9.94 -8.67
C ASP A 49 3.72 -8.83 -8.65
N TYR A 50 3.40 -8.28 -7.48
CA TYR A 50 2.35 -7.27 -7.29
C TYR A 50 2.88 -5.89 -6.85
N PHE A 51 4.12 -5.84 -6.36
CA PHE A 51 4.70 -4.63 -5.76
C PHE A 51 6.10 -4.33 -6.31
N ASP A 52 6.41 -3.05 -6.45
CA ASP A 52 7.75 -2.55 -6.77
C ASP A 52 8.63 -2.44 -5.52
N ALA A 53 8.02 -2.27 -4.34
CA ALA A 53 8.72 -2.26 -3.06
C ALA A 53 7.91 -2.96 -1.96
N LEU A 54 8.62 -3.59 -1.03
CA LEU A 54 8.03 -4.20 0.17
C LEU A 54 8.62 -3.50 1.39
N VAL A 55 7.79 -3.07 2.33
CA VAL A 55 8.19 -2.47 3.60
C VAL A 55 7.53 -3.21 4.75
N PHE A 56 8.36 -3.76 5.64
CA PHE A 56 7.94 -4.42 6.87
C PHE A 56 8.47 -3.64 8.05
N SER A 57 7.60 -3.27 8.99
CA SER A 57 7.97 -2.43 10.14
C SER A 57 9.12 -3.02 10.96
N GLY A 58 9.17 -4.35 11.12
CA GLY A 58 10.25 -5.03 11.84
C GLY A 58 11.61 -4.94 11.17
N GLU A 59 11.67 -4.79 9.85
CA GLU A 59 12.91 -4.65 9.09
C GLU A 59 13.43 -3.20 9.09
N VAL A 60 12.53 -2.22 9.17
CA VAL A 60 12.87 -0.78 9.16
C VAL A 60 12.90 -0.13 10.54
N GLY A 61 12.41 -0.82 11.57
CA GLY A 61 12.45 -0.37 12.97
C GLY A 61 11.39 0.66 13.35
N VAL A 62 10.45 0.97 12.47
CA VAL A 62 9.35 1.92 12.69
C VAL A 62 8.07 1.38 12.07
N ALA A 63 6.93 1.66 12.68
CA ALA A 63 5.63 1.07 12.35
C ALA A 63 4.57 2.15 12.15
N LYS A 64 3.53 1.83 11.37
CA LYS A 64 2.32 2.67 11.30
C LYS A 64 1.70 2.78 12.70
N PRO A 65 1.20 3.95 13.13
CA PRO A 65 0.93 5.15 12.32
C PRO A 65 2.05 6.21 12.32
N ASP A 66 3.29 5.88 12.68
CA ASP A 66 4.39 6.87 12.66
C ASP A 66 4.67 7.37 11.22
N PRO A 67 4.64 8.69 10.96
CA PRO A 67 4.89 9.28 9.64
C PRO A 67 6.16 8.76 8.94
N ALA A 68 7.21 8.44 9.70
CA ALA A 68 8.50 8.00 9.14
C ALA A 68 8.38 6.71 8.31
N VAL A 69 7.48 5.78 8.66
CA VAL A 69 7.36 4.52 7.92
C VAL A 69 6.79 4.73 6.51
N TYR A 70 5.89 5.71 6.37
CA TYR A 70 5.29 6.07 5.08
C TYR A 70 6.31 6.78 4.19
N LEU A 71 7.13 7.67 4.77
CA LEU A 71 8.22 8.33 4.07
C LEU A 71 9.26 7.32 3.55
N ILE A 72 9.62 6.32 4.37
CA ILE A 72 10.49 5.21 3.94
C ILE A 72 9.87 4.45 2.76
N ALA A 73 8.57 4.18 2.79
CA ALA A 73 7.88 3.51 1.69
C ALA A 73 7.87 4.37 0.41
N ALA A 74 7.67 5.69 0.53
CA ALA A 74 7.70 6.63 -0.59
C ALA A 74 9.09 6.70 -1.24
N ASP A 75 10.13 6.78 -0.41
CA ASP A 75 11.52 6.79 -0.85
C ASP A 75 11.90 5.51 -1.61
N ARG A 76 11.42 4.33 -1.17
CA ARG A 76 11.63 3.07 -1.91
C ARG A 76 10.93 3.03 -3.27
N LEU A 77 9.86 3.80 -3.45
CA LEU A 77 9.22 4.00 -4.73
C LEU A 77 9.87 5.12 -5.57
N ALA A 78 10.83 5.84 -5.01
CA ALA A 78 11.42 7.06 -5.58
C ALA A 78 10.36 8.12 -5.90
N LEU A 79 9.36 8.27 -5.02
CA LEU A 79 8.27 9.23 -5.16
C LEU A 79 8.15 10.13 -3.92
N PRO A 80 7.79 11.41 -4.09
CA PRO A 80 7.34 12.24 -2.98
C PRO A 80 6.07 11.66 -2.34
N ALA A 81 5.95 11.69 -1.02
CA ALA A 81 4.76 11.20 -0.31
C ALA A 81 3.46 11.88 -0.78
N VAL A 82 3.52 13.17 -1.15
CA VAL A 82 2.39 13.93 -1.72
C VAL A 82 1.85 13.40 -3.05
N HIS A 83 2.59 12.51 -3.73
CA HIS A 83 2.15 11.83 -4.94
C HIS A 83 1.73 10.37 -4.67
N CYS A 84 1.61 9.99 -3.40
CA CYS A 84 1.25 8.64 -2.99
C CYS A 84 -0.13 8.60 -2.34
N ALA A 85 -0.83 7.48 -2.55
CA ALA A 85 -1.98 7.10 -1.77
C ALA A 85 -1.64 5.87 -0.91
N PHE A 86 -2.20 5.80 0.30
CA PHE A 86 -2.08 4.66 1.19
C PHE A 86 -3.46 4.07 1.52
N VAL A 87 -3.57 2.74 1.37
CA VAL A 87 -4.79 1.97 1.63
C VAL A 87 -4.58 1.09 2.85
N ASP A 88 -5.46 1.19 3.84
CA ASP A 88 -5.41 0.48 5.12
C ASP A 88 -6.82 0.43 5.74
N ASP A 89 -7.14 -0.60 6.51
CA ASP A 89 -8.43 -0.76 7.20
C ASP A 89 -8.46 -0.05 8.57
N SER A 90 -7.29 0.34 9.11
CA SER A 90 -7.17 1.10 10.34
C SER A 90 -7.20 2.60 10.09
N ALA A 91 -8.22 3.28 10.62
CA ALA A 91 -8.32 4.74 10.57
C ALA A 91 -7.11 5.47 11.19
N ALA A 92 -6.48 4.90 12.21
CA ALA A 92 -5.27 5.46 12.81
C ALA A 92 -4.08 5.42 11.83
N ASN A 93 -3.93 4.34 11.07
CA ASN A 93 -2.89 4.23 10.04
C ASN A 93 -3.18 5.17 8.86
N ILE A 94 -4.45 5.37 8.51
CA ILE A 94 -4.83 6.36 7.50
C ILE A 94 -4.48 7.78 7.95
N PHE A 95 -4.74 8.12 9.22
CA PHE A 95 -4.34 9.42 9.78
C PHE A 95 -2.83 9.64 9.69
N GLY A 96 -2.02 8.66 10.10
CA GLY A 96 -0.56 8.74 10.00
C GLY A 96 -0.05 8.94 8.56
N ALA A 97 -0.70 8.31 7.58
CA ALA A 97 -0.36 8.50 6.17
C ALA A 97 -0.68 9.93 5.69
N VAL A 98 -1.81 10.49 6.12
CA VAL A 98 -2.19 11.88 5.82
C VAL A 98 -1.22 12.86 6.48
N GLU A 99 -0.79 12.61 7.71
CA GLU A 99 0.24 13.42 8.38
C GLU A 99 1.60 13.37 7.64
N ALA A 100 1.93 12.24 7.03
CA ALA A 100 3.10 12.09 6.15
C ALA A 100 2.92 12.76 4.77
N GLY A 101 1.75 13.36 4.50
CA GLY A 101 1.43 14.08 3.26
C GLY A 101 0.80 13.23 2.17
N MET A 102 0.43 11.98 2.43
CA MET A 102 -0.21 11.10 1.44
C MET A 102 -1.72 11.30 1.36
N VAL A 103 -2.34 10.81 0.29
CA VAL A 103 -3.79 10.57 0.25
C VAL A 103 -4.10 9.30 1.04
N GLY A 104 -4.94 9.40 2.08
CA GLY A 104 -5.39 8.25 2.85
C GLY A 104 -6.69 7.67 2.31
N VAL A 105 -6.71 6.37 2.01
CA VAL A 105 -7.88 5.63 1.52
C VAL A 105 -8.28 4.58 2.55
N HIS A 106 -9.37 4.81 3.27
CA HIS A 106 -9.82 3.91 4.33
C HIS A 106 -10.57 2.70 3.74
N HIS A 107 -9.93 1.54 3.81
CA HIS A 107 -10.48 0.29 3.29
C HIS A 107 -11.67 -0.20 4.14
N ARG A 108 -12.83 -0.36 3.50
CA ARG A 108 -14.03 -0.98 4.07
C ARG A 108 -14.53 -2.19 3.28
N SER A 109 -14.26 -2.18 1.98
CA SER A 109 -14.50 -3.28 1.06
C SER A 109 -13.61 -3.09 -0.17
N VAL A 110 -13.32 -4.19 -0.88
CA VAL A 110 -12.57 -4.12 -2.15
C VAL A 110 -13.31 -3.26 -3.17
N GLY A 111 -14.63 -3.38 -3.29
CA GLY A 111 -15.43 -2.61 -4.24
C GLY A 111 -15.33 -1.09 -4.06
N GLU A 112 -15.52 -0.59 -2.84
CA GLU A 112 -15.39 0.84 -2.54
C GLU A 112 -13.97 1.34 -2.76
N THR A 113 -12.98 0.55 -2.33
CA THR A 113 -11.57 0.94 -2.43
C THR A 113 -11.13 1.04 -3.89
N LEU A 114 -11.51 0.08 -4.74
CA LEU A 114 -11.19 0.11 -6.16
C LEU A 114 -11.88 1.27 -6.88
N ALA A 115 -13.11 1.62 -6.50
CA ALA A 115 -13.80 2.78 -7.05
C ALA A 115 -13.06 4.09 -6.73
N GLU A 116 -12.60 4.26 -5.49
CA GLU A 116 -11.82 5.42 -5.07
C GLU A 116 -10.44 5.47 -5.74
N LEU A 117 -9.73 4.34 -5.81
CA LEU A 117 -8.46 4.24 -6.52
C LEU A 117 -8.60 4.54 -8.02
N GLY A 118 -9.72 4.18 -8.64
CA GLY A 118 -10.02 4.53 -10.03
C GLY A 118 -10.17 6.04 -10.26
N VAL A 119 -10.61 6.80 -9.24
CA VAL A 119 -10.64 8.28 -9.31
C VAL A 119 -9.24 8.86 -9.12
N LEU A 120 -8.45 8.32 -8.19
CA LEU A 120 -7.10 8.82 -7.89
C LEU A 120 -6.08 8.46 -8.98
N PHE A 121 -6.25 7.31 -9.62
CA PHE A 121 -5.38 6.78 -10.67
C PHE A 121 -6.20 6.41 -11.91
N PRO A 122 -6.74 7.40 -12.64
CA PRO A 122 -7.62 7.16 -13.79
C PRO A 122 -6.91 6.45 -14.92
N ASP A 123 -7.60 5.53 -15.60
CA ASP A 123 -7.17 4.99 -16.89
C ASP A 123 -6.97 6.16 -17.87
N GLN A 124 -5.75 6.34 -18.38
CA GLN A 124 -5.47 7.36 -19.40
C GLN A 124 -6.02 6.95 -20.76
#